data_AF-A0A2K5HHU3-F1
#
_entry.id   AF-A0A2K5HHU3-F1
#
_cell.length_a   1.000
_cell.length_b   1.000
_cell.length_c   1.000
_cell.angle_alpha   90.00
_cell.angle_beta   90.00
_cell.angle_gamma   90.00
#
_symmetry.space_group_name_H-M   'P 1'
#
loop_
_entity.id
_entity.type
_entity.pdbx_description
1 polymer ?
#
loop_
_entity_poly.entity_id
_entity_poly.type
_entity_poly.pdbx_seq_one_letter_code
_entity_poly.pdbx_strand_id
1 'polypeptide(L)' 'MGLCDFVRSRLEVTDDPEKVCNEVVDTCLYKGSRDNMSVILICFPNAPKVSAEAVKKEAELDKYLECRVEEIIKNIN' A
#
# COMPACT_ATOMS: atom_id res chain seq x y z
N MET A 1 -13.84 1.48 -1.66
CA MET A 1 -12.74 0.52 -1.91
C MET A 1 -12.62 -0.39 -0.71
N GLY A 2 -12.81 -1.70 -0.90
CA GLY A 2 -12.72 -2.70 0.18
C GLY A 2 -11.32 -3.28 0.33
N LEU A 3 -11.14 -4.23 1.26
CA LEU A 3 -9.85 -4.91 1.48
C LEU A 3 -9.36 -5.70 0.25
N CYS A 4 -10.27 -6.37 -0.48
CA CYS A 4 -9.91 -7.13 -1.67
C CYS A 4 -9.30 -6.24 -2.78
N ASP A 5 -9.88 -5.06 -2.99
CA ASP A 5 -9.37 -4.11 -3.98
C ASP A 5 -8.00 -3.57 -3.56
N PHE A 6 -7.83 -3.31 -2.27
CA PHE A 6 -6.54 -2.89 -1.70
C PHE A 6 -5.47 -3.97 -1.91
N VAL A 7 -5.72 -5.21 -1.51
CA VAL A 7 -4.78 -6.32 -1.68
C VAL A 7 -4.42 -6.53 -3.16
N ARG A 8 -5.41 -6.46 -4.07
CA ARG A 8 -5.15 -6.53 -5.52
C ARG A 8 -4.20 -5.41 -5.96
N SER A 9 -4.47 -4.17 -5.56
CA SER A 9 -3.62 -3.03 -5.92
C SER A 9 -2.18 -3.17 -5.42
N ARG A 10 -1.99 -3.77 -4.23
CA ARG A 10 -0.65 -4.02 -3.67
C ARG A 10 0.08 -5.15 -4.39
N LEU A 11 -0.62 -6.23 -4.74
CA LEU A 11 -0.07 -7.33 -5.54
C LEU A 11 0.32 -6.92 -6.98
N GLU A 12 -0.25 -5.83 -7.49
CA GLU A 12 0.16 -5.24 -8.77
C GLU A 12 1.44 -4.39 -8.64
N VAL A 13 1.86 -4.05 -7.42
CA VAL A 13 3.07 -3.25 -7.14
C VAL A 13 4.22 -4.11 -6.61
N THR A 14 3.92 -5.16 -5.86
CA THR A 14 4.91 -6.06 -5.25
C THR A 14 4.42 -7.51 -5.30
N ASP A 15 5.34 -8.46 -5.53
CA ASP A 15 5.05 -9.91 -5.46
C ASP A 15 5.39 -10.52 -4.11
N ASP A 16 5.96 -9.74 -3.18
CA ASP A 16 6.20 -10.12 -1.78
C ASP A 16 4.89 -10.12 -0.96
N PRO A 17 4.35 -11.29 -0.59
CA PRO A 17 3.11 -11.38 0.16
C PRO A 17 3.24 -10.88 1.61
N GLU A 18 4.43 -10.97 2.22
CA GLU A 18 4.66 -10.48 3.57
C GLU A 18 4.58 -8.95 3.59
N LYS A 19 5.17 -8.29 2.59
CA LYS A 19 5.02 -6.84 2.42
C LYS A 19 3.57 -6.42 2.25
N VAL A 20 2.79 -7.12 1.42
CA VAL A 20 1.35 -6.82 1.26
C VAL A 20 0.58 -7.01 2.58
N CYS A 21 0.89 -8.07 3.34
CA CYS A 21 0.32 -8.28 4.66
C CYS A 21 0.65 -7.14 5.63
N ASN A 22 1.90 -6.68 5.66
CA ASN A 22 2.33 -5.56 6.49
C ASN A 22 1.58 -4.27 6.12
N GLU A 23 1.45 -3.97 4.83
CA GLU A 23 0.70 -2.81 4.34
C GLU A 23 -0.79 -2.86 4.74
N VAL A 24 -1.41 -4.05 4.75
CA VAL A 24 -2.78 -4.24 5.24
C VAL A 24 -2.88 -3.94 6.74
N VAL A 25 -1.96 -4.49 7.54
CA VAL A 25 -1.95 -4.30 9.00
C VAL A 25 -1.75 -2.82 9.33
N ASP A 26 -0.76 -2.17 8.71
CA ASP A 26 -0.48 -0.75 8.90
C ASP A 26 -1.65 0.13 8.48
N THR A 27 -2.28 -0.17 7.33
CA THR A 27 -3.48 0.55 6.88
C THR A 27 -4.63 0.44 7.88
N CYS A 28 -4.83 -0.75 8.47
CA CYS A 28 -5.86 -0.95 9.49
C CYS A 28 -5.53 -0.22 10.80
N LEU A 29 -4.25 -0.18 11.19
CA LEU A 29 -3.77 0.60 12.33
C LEU A 29 -4.04 2.10 12.13
N TYR A 30 -3.66 2.65 10.98
CA TYR A 30 -3.90 4.07 10.65
C TYR A 30 -5.38 4.43 10.52
N LYS A 31 -6.24 3.45 10.21
CA LYS A 31 -7.69 3.60 10.26
C LYS A 31 -8.28 3.49 11.67
N GLY A 32 -7.43 3.35 12.69
CA GLY A 32 -7.82 3.40 14.09
C GLY A 32 -8.14 2.05 14.72
N SER A 33 -7.75 0.93 14.11
CA SER A 33 -7.83 -0.37 14.77
C SER A 33 -6.96 -0.36 16.04
N ARG A 34 -7.53 -0.83 17.15
CA ARG A 34 -6.87 -0.94 18.46
C ARG A 34 -6.86 -2.37 19.00
N ASP A 35 -7.24 -3.32 18.17
CA ASP A 35 -7.26 -4.73 18.49
C ASP A 35 -6.02 -5.43 17.91
N ASN A 36 -5.79 -6.67 18.32
CA ASN A 36 -4.76 -7.52 17.74
C ASN A 36 -5.11 -7.82 16.27
N MET A 37 -4.16 -7.60 15.38
CA MET A 37 -4.33 -7.83 13.94
C MET A 37 -3.43 -8.97 13.48
N SER A 38 -4.01 -9.90 12.73
CA SER A 38 -3.28 -10.95 12.02
C SER A 38 -3.92 -11.15 10.66
N VAL A 39 -3.10 -11.44 9.65
CA VAL A 39 -3.54 -11.64 8.27
C VAL A 39 -2.74 -12.78 7.65
N ILE A 40 -3.40 -13.60 6.84
CA ILE A 40 -2.79 -14.66 6.05
C ILE A 40 -3.20 -14.42 4.59
N LEU A 41 -2.21 -14.28 3.71
CA LEU A 41 -2.43 -14.10 2.27
C LEU A 41 -1.92 -15.34 1.52
N ILE A 42 -2.82 -16.00 0.78
CA ILE A 42 -2.49 -17.19 -0.03
C ILE A 42 -2.66 -16.83 -1.50
N CYS A 43 -1.56 -16.85 -2.26
CA CYS A 43 -1.57 -16.54 -3.69
C CYS A 43 -1.63 -17.81 -4.54
N PHE A 44 -2.68 -17.95 -5.35
CA PHE A 44 -2.78 -19.00 -6.37
C PHE A 44 -2.04 -18.60 -7.66
N PRO A 45 -1.80 -19.52 -8.61
CA PRO A 45 -1.06 -19.22 -9.84
C PRO A 45 -1.56 -18.00 -10.62
N ASN A 46 -2.89 -17.81 -10.68
CA ASN A 46 -3.57 -16.71 -11.36
C ASN A 46 -3.83 -15.48 -10.46
N ALA A 47 -3.13 -15.36 -9.32
CA ALA A 47 -3.13 -14.13 -8.54
C ALA A 47 -2.63 -12.96 -9.40
N PRO A 48 -3.04 -11.70 -9.10
CA PRO A 48 -2.50 -10.51 -9.75
C PRO A 48 -0.97 -10.54 -9.77
N LYS A 49 -0.39 -10.04 -10.86
CA LYS A 49 1.05 -9.96 -11.06
C LYS A 49 1.49 -8.51 -11.03
N VAL A 50 2.74 -8.31 -10.67
CA VAL A 50 3.36 -6.99 -10.70
C VAL A 50 3.23 -6.40 -12.11
N SER A 51 2.68 -5.20 -12.17
CA SER A 51 2.49 -4.42 -13.38
C SER A 51 3.46 -3.25 -13.38
N ALA A 52 4.25 -3.12 -14.44
CA ALA A 52 5.17 -2.00 -14.59
C ALA A 52 4.45 -0.64 -14.55
N GLU A 53 3.19 -0.58 -15.03
CA GLU A 53 2.37 0.61 -14.95
C GLU A 53 1.96 0.93 -13.51
N ALA A 54 1.55 -0.07 -12.73
CA ALA A 54 1.17 0.11 -11.33
C ALA A 54 2.37 0.54 -10.48
N VAL A 55 3.54 -0.09 -10.67
CA VAL A 55 4.79 0.30 -10.00
C VAL A 55 5.17 1.74 -10.32
N LYS A 56 5.06 2.14 -11.59
CA LYS A 56 5.34 3.52 -12.00
C LYS A 56 4.36 4.52 -11.35
N LYS A 57 3.06 4.20 -11.34
CA LYS A 57 2.02 5.05 -10.71
C LYS A 57 2.24 5.19 -9.21
N GLU A 58 2.66 4.13 -8.53
CA GLU A 58 2.99 4.17 -7.10
C GLU A 58 4.19 5.12 -6.86
N ALA A 59 5.27 4.98 -7.63
CA ALA A 59 6.44 5.85 -7.49
C ALA A 59 6.14 7.33 -7.80
N GLU A 60 5.27 7.60 -8.77
CA GLU A 60 4.79 8.95 -9.07
C GLU A 60 3.95 9.52 -7.93
N LEU A 61 3.10 8.70 -7.29
CA LEU A 61 2.30 9.09 -6.14
C LEU A 61 3.18 9.39 -4.92
N ASP A 62 4.15 8.52 -4.62
CA ASP A 62 5.09 8.71 -3.50
C ASP A 62 5.86 10.02 -3.66
N LYS A 63 6.43 10.26 -4.85
CA LYS A 63 7.14 11.51 -5.15
C LYS A 63 6.24 12.73 -5.00
N TYR A 64 4.99 12.64 -5.43
CA TYR A 64 4.02 13.72 -5.26
C TYR A 64 3.76 14.00 -3.77
N LEU A 65 3.57 12.96 -2.94
CA LEU A 65 3.38 13.11 -1.51
C LEU A 65 4.61 13.69 -0.80
N GLU A 66 5.82 13.25 -1.16
CA GLU A 66 7.08 13.82 -0.66
C GLU A 66 7.16 15.33 -0.92
N CYS A 67 6.94 15.76 -2.18
CA CYS A 67 6.94 17.19 -2.52
C CYS A 67 5.87 17.98 -1.74
N ARG A 68 4.68 17.41 -1.58
CA ARG A 68 3.59 18.04 -0.81
C ARG A 68 3.93 18.19 0.66
N VAL A 69 4.60 17.21 1.26
CA VAL A 69 5.06 17.28 2.66
C VAL A 69 6.13 18.37 2.81
N GLU A 70 7.10 18.46 1.89
CA GLU A 70 8.10 19.53 1.90
C GLU A 70 7.48 20.93 1.83
N GLU A 71 6.49 21.14 0.97
CA GLU A 71 5.75 22.39 0.85
C GLU A 71 5.01 22.76 2.15
N ILE A 72 4.34 21.78 2.76
CA ILE A 72 3.62 22.00 4.03
C ILE A 72 4.60 22.39 5.14
N ILE A 73 5.75 21.71 5.26
CA ILE A 73 6.76 22.02 6.28
C ILE A 73 7.32 23.44 6.09
N LYS A 74 7.56 23.89 4.85
CA LYS A 74 8.02 25.25 4.57
C LYS A 74 6.99 26.32 4.95
N ASN A 75 5.69 26.01 4.92
CA ASN A 75 4.63 26.94 5.29
C ASN A 75 4.33 26.98 6.80
N ILE A 76 4.85 26.01 7.56
CA ILE A 76 4.72 25.96 9.02
C ILE A 76 5.91 26.66 9.72
N ASN A 77 7.05 26.76 9.04
CA ASN A 77 8.24 27.51 9.48
C ASN A 77 8.18 28.98 9.03
#